data_AF-Q4V6E0-F1
#
_entry.id   AF-Q4V6E0-F1
#
_cell.length_a   1.000
_cell.length_b   1.000
_cell.length_c   1.000
_cell.angle_alpha   90.00
_cell.angle_beta   90.00
_cell.angle_gamma   90.00
#
_symmetry.space_group_name_H-M   'P 1'
#
loop_
_entity.id
_entity.type
_entity.pdbx_description
1 polymer ?
#
loop_
_entity_poly.entity_id
_entity_poly.type
_entity_poly.pdbx_seq_one_letter_code
_entity_poly.pdbx_strand_id
1 'polypeptide(L)'
;MEHKQHNVSALHPVPVAKSWKKRSLEVEEKEFGKSLKLVQELFGTPVKWAKDCEGEIEKFEEELVHCYQRFPNEPLQCSNLARQYHRFVFAKQYAELSKTNTCT
;
A
#
# COMPACT_ATOMS: atom_id res chain seq x y z
N MET A 1 4.66 52.15 -16.06
CA MET A 1 3.37 51.68 -15.49
C MET A 1 3.68 51.17 -14.10
N GLU A 2 3.23 51.88 -13.07
CA GLU A 2 3.46 51.51 -11.68
C GLU A 2 2.34 50.58 -11.21
N HIS A 3 2.69 49.34 -10.83
CA HIS A 3 1.74 48.43 -10.19
C HIS A 3 1.66 48.76 -8.69
N LYS A 4 0.56 49.38 -8.30
CA LYS A 4 0.21 49.68 -6.90
C LYS A 4 -0.03 48.35 -6.17
N GLN A 5 0.90 47.99 -5.28
CA GLN A 5 0.84 46.77 -4.49
C GLN A 5 -0.34 46.86 -3.51
N HIS A 6 -1.42 46.15 -3.80
CA HIS A 6 -2.58 46.06 -2.93
C HIS A 6 -2.17 45.28 -1.69
N ASN A 7 -2.08 45.97 -0.56
CA ASN A 7 -1.71 45.39 0.73
C ASN A 7 -2.83 44.41 1.14
N VAL A 8 -2.62 43.11 0.93
CA VAL A 8 -3.50 42.07 1.46
C VAL A 8 -3.16 41.96 2.94
N SER A 9 -3.91 42.68 3.79
CA SER A 9 -3.83 42.49 5.23
C SER A 9 -3.95 41.01 5.53
N ALA A 10 -2.91 40.46 6.15
CA ALA A 10 -2.86 39.07 6.57
C ALA A 10 -4.09 38.75 7.41
N LEU A 11 -4.98 37.92 6.87
CA LEU A 11 -6.07 37.33 7.64
C LEU A 11 -5.43 36.56 8.81
N HIS A 12 -5.55 37.09 10.02
CA HIS A 12 -5.17 36.37 11.22
C HIS A 12 -5.91 35.02 11.23
N PRO A 13 -5.19 33.89 11.44
CA PRO A 13 -5.84 32.59 11.47
C PRO A 13 -6.85 32.58 12.62
N VAL A 14 -8.13 32.57 12.26
CA VAL A 14 -9.24 32.47 13.22
C VAL A 14 -9.01 31.19 14.04
N PRO A 15 -9.08 31.22 15.39
CA PRO A 15 -8.85 30.04 16.25
C PRO A 15 -9.78 28.85 15.93
N VAL A 16 -10.85 29.12 15.19
CA VAL A 16 -11.77 28.17 14.55
C VAL A 16 -11.03 27.19 13.62
N ALA A 17 -9.98 27.59 12.90
CA ALA A 17 -9.29 26.70 11.97
C ALA A 17 -8.66 25.47 12.65
N LYS A 18 -8.19 25.59 13.90
CA LYS A 18 -7.62 24.47 14.66
C LYS A 18 -8.70 23.51 15.16
N SER A 19 -9.85 24.02 15.62
CA SER A 19 -10.95 23.17 16.09
C SER A 19 -11.65 22.44 14.96
N TRP A 20 -11.78 23.08 13.78
CA TRP A 20 -12.32 22.44 12.59
C TRP A 20 -11.40 21.38 12.01
N LYS A 21 -10.08 21.60 12.03
CA LYS A 21 -9.10 20.57 11.64
C LYS A 21 -9.16 19.33 12.54
N LYS A 22 -9.33 19.51 13.85
CA LYS A 22 -9.51 18.38 14.77
C LYS A 22 -10.80 17.63 14.48
N ARG A 23 -11.90 18.36 14.29
CA ARG A 23 -13.22 17.79 14.04
C ARG A 23 -13.32 17.10 12.67
N SER A 24 -12.64 17.61 11.64
CA SER A 24 -12.60 16.96 10.33
C SER A 24 -11.85 15.63 10.41
N LEU A 25 -10.72 15.60 11.12
CA LEU A 25 -9.95 14.37 11.34
C LEU A 25 -10.78 13.30 12.06
N GLU A 26 -11.48 13.67 13.12
CA GLU A 26 -12.34 12.75 13.89
C GLU A 26 -13.48 12.16 13.02
N VAL A 27 -14.04 12.97 12.12
CA VAL A 27 -15.07 12.50 11.17
C VAL A 27 -14.45 11.57 10.12
N GLU A 28 -13.30 11.95 9.56
CA GLU A 28 -12.57 11.11 8.60
C GLU A 28 -12.21 9.75 9.19
N GLU A 29 -11.68 9.70 10.41
CA GLU A 29 -11.36 8.43 11.09
C GLU A 29 -12.60 7.56 11.29
N LYS A 30 -13.73 8.17 11.68
CA LYS A 30 -14.98 7.45 11.90
C LYS A 30 -15.54 6.89 10.60
N GLU A 31 -15.56 7.68 9.52
CA GLU A 31 -16.06 7.23 8.23
C GLU A 31 -15.11 6.22 7.58
N PHE A 32 -13.78 6.39 7.75
CA PHE A 32 -12.79 5.41 7.32
C PHE A 32 -13.03 4.04 7.96
N GLY A 33 -13.30 3.99 9.27
CA GLY A 33 -13.62 2.74 9.96
C GLY A 33 -14.86 2.04 9.39
N LYS A 34 -15.90 2.80 9.02
CA LYS A 34 -17.11 2.24 8.38
C LYS A 34 -16.82 1.73 6.97
N SER A 35 -16.08 2.49 6.17
CA SER A 35 -15.68 2.08 4.82
C SER A 35 -14.82 0.82 4.86
N LEU A 36 -13.87 0.74 5.80
CA LEU A 36 -13.03 -0.44 5.99
C LEU A 36 -13.87 -1.66 6.38
N LYS A 37 -14.85 -1.49 7.28
CA LYS A 37 -15.75 -2.57 7.66
C LYS A 37 -16.59 -3.06 6.47
N LEU A 38 -17.14 -2.15 5.67
CA LEU A 38 -17.89 -2.49 4.46
C LEU A 38 -17.04 -3.28 3.46
N VAL A 39 -15.78 -2.85 3.24
CA VAL A 39 -14.83 -3.57 2.40
C VAL A 39 -14.55 -4.97 2.96
N GLN A 40 -14.37 -5.10 4.27
CA GLN A 40 -14.17 -6.40 4.91
C GLN A 40 -15.42 -7.31 4.84
N GLU A 41 -16.63 -6.75 4.90
CA GLU A 41 -17.87 -7.52 4.75
C GLU A 41 -18.07 -8.00 3.30
N LEU A 42 -17.73 -7.16 2.31
CA LEU A 42 -17.88 -7.49 0.89
C LEU A 42 -16.79 -8.44 0.37
N PHE A 43 -15.55 -8.24 0.80
CA PHE A 43 -14.38 -8.93 0.25
C PHE A 43 -13.68 -9.87 1.26
N GLY A 44 -14.18 -9.94 2.49
CA GLY A 44 -13.56 -10.67 3.59
C GLY A 44 -12.49 -9.84 4.32
N THR A 45 -12.09 -10.30 5.51
CA THR A 45 -10.95 -9.70 6.21
C THR A 45 -9.67 -9.99 5.44
N PRO A 46 -8.83 -8.97 5.13
CA PRO A 46 -7.52 -9.19 4.52
C PRO A 46 -6.72 -10.14 5.42
N VAL A 47 -6.49 -11.36 4.93
CA VAL A 47 -5.52 -12.26 5.55
C VAL A 47 -4.17 -11.60 5.35
N LYS A 48 -3.45 -11.28 6.42
CA LYS A 48 -2.05 -10.91 6.31
C LYS A 48 -1.32 -12.13 5.73
N TRP A 49 -1.02 -12.09 4.43
CA TRP A 49 -0.29 -13.15 3.70
C TRP A 49 1.16 -13.36 4.19
N ALA A 50 1.56 -12.70 5.28
CA ALA A 50 2.95 -12.51 5.69
C ALA A 50 3.12 -12.78 7.18
N LYS A 51 2.82 -13.99 7.64
CA LYS A 51 3.40 -14.51 8.89
C LYS A 51 4.23 -15.79 8.66
N ASP A 52 3.87 -16.59 7.67
CA ASP A 52 4.62 -17.81 7.31
C ASP A 52 5.45 -17.67 6.03
N CYS A 53 5.53 -16.47 5.45
CA CYS A 53 6.37 -16.18 4.29
C CYS A 53 7.75 -15.61 4.66
N GLU A 54 7.97 -15.30 5.95
CA GLU A 54 9.13 -14.56 6.54
C GLU A 54 10.50 -15.26 6.41
N GLY A 55 10.72 -16.12 5.41
CA GLY A 55 12.00 -16.82 5.26
C GLY A 55 12.44 -17.11 3.83
N GLU A 56 11.54 -17.59 2.98
CA GLU A 56 11.90 -17.94 1.59
C GLU A 56 11.57 -16.82 0.61
N ILE A 57 10.45 -16.10 0.79
CA ILE A 57 10.10 -15.00 -0.12
C ILE A 57 11.06 -13.82 0.03
N GLU A 58 11.47 -13.50 1.27
CA GLU A 58 12.35 -12.38 1.57
C GLU A 58 13.72 -12.58 0.92
N LYS A 59 14.25 -13.81 0.94
CA LYS A 59 15.50 -14.15 0.25
C LYS A 59 15.38 -13.95 -1.26
N PHE A 60 14.29 -14.42 -1.87
CA PHE A 60 14.07 -14.22 -3.30
C PHE A 60 13.92 -12.74 -3.65
N GLU A 61 13.24 -11.95 -2.81
CA GLU A 61 13.10 -10.50 -3.00
C GLU A 61 14.44 -9.78 -2.88
N GLU A 62 15.22 -10.07 -1.84
CA GLU A 62 16.55 -9.48 -1.63
C GLU A 62 17.48 -9.79 -2.80
N GLU A 63 17.57 -11.05 -3.21
CA GLU A 63 18.40 -11.44 -4.35
C GLU A 63 17.95 -10.71 -5.64
N LEU A 64 16.64 -10.56 -5.85
CA LEU A 64 16.08 -9.91 -7.03
C LEU A 64 16.41 -8.42 -7.06
N VAL A 65 16.26 -7.75 -5.92
CA VAL A 65 16.63 -6.34 -5.74
C VAL A 65 18.13 -6.14 -5.99
N HIS A 66 18.98 -6.98 -5.40
CA HIS A 66 20.42 -6.93 -5.64
C HIS A 66 20.77 -7.14 -7.12
N CYS A 67 20.07 -8.04 -7.81
CA CYS A 67 20.28 -8.26 -9.23
C CYS A 67 19.94 -7.02 -10.05
N TYR A 68 18.78 -6.39 -9.80
CA TYR A 68 18.40 -5.17 -10.52
C TYR A 68 19.30 -3.98 -10.20
N GLN A 69 19.79 -3.87 -8.97
CA GLN A 69 20.79 -2.86 -8.60
C GLN A 69 22.12 -3.07 -9.35
N ARG A 70 22.52 -4.34 -9.55
CA ARG A 70 23.73 -4.69 -10.28
C ARG A 70 23.60 -4.49 -11.79
N PHE A 71 22.40 -4.70 -12.34
CA PHE A 71 22.11 -4.61 -13.77
C PHE A 71 20.94 -3.65 -14.06
N PRO A 72 21.10 -2.34 -13.79
CA PRO A 72 19.99 -1.38 -13.82
C PRO A 72 19.35 -1.21 -15.21
N ASN A 73 20.12 -1.40 -16.29
CA ASN A 73 19.65 -1.25 -17.66
C ASN A 73 19.50 -2.59 -18.40
N GLU A 74 19.75 -3.72 -17.71
CA GLU A 74 19.73 -5.05 -18.31
C GLU A 74 18.84 -6.01 -17.49
N PRO A 75 17.52 -5.76 -17.40
CA PRO A 75 16.62 -6.56 -16.58
C PRO A 75 16.55 -8.03 -17.01
N LEU A 76 16.92 -8.34 -18.26
CA LEU A 76 16.99 -9.71 -18.77
C LEU A 76 18.02 -10.57 -18.03
N GLN A 77 19.07 -9.98 -17.46
CA GLN A 77 20.06 -10.70 -16.64
C GLN A 77 19.41 -11.30 -15.37
N CYS A 78 18.40 -10.62 -14.84
CA CYS A 78 17.66 -11.03 -13.64
C CYS A 78 16.46 -11.93 -13.94
N SER A 79 16.21 -12.26 -15.21
CA SER A 79 15.01 -13.00 -15.65
C SER A 79 14.85 -14.36 -14.98
N ASN A 80 15.94 -15.08 -14.76
CA ASN A 80 15.92 -16.39 -14.11
C ASN A 80 15.50 -16.30 -12.63
N LEU A 81 15.90 -15.23 -11.96
CA LEU A 81 15.58 -14.97 -10.56
C LEU A 81 14.14 -14.46 -10.42
N ALA A 82 13.72 -13.56 -11.32
CA ALA A 82 12.34 -13.07 -11.41
C ALA A 82 11.37 -14.23 -11.64
N ARG A 83 11.74 -15.19 -12.51
CA ARG A 83 10.94 -16.39 -12.75
C ARG A 83 10.79 -17.25 -11.50
N GLN A 84 11.84 -17.40 -10.69
CA GLN A 84 11.77 -18.19 -9.46
C GLN A 84 10.88 -17.54 -8.42
N TYR A 85 11.06 -16.24 -8.19
CA TYR A 85 10.22 -15.44 -7.31
C TYR A 85 8.73 -15.54 -7.70
N HIS A 86 8.39 -15.30 -8.98
CA HIS A 86 7.01 -15.39 -9.44
C HIS A 86 6.42 -16.81 -9.32
N ARG A 87 7.20 -17.86 -9.60
CA ARG A 87 6.73 -19.25 -9.41
C ARG A 87 6.40 -19.55 -7.96
N PHE A 88 7.23 -19.08 -7.02
CA PHE A 88 6.99 -19.23 -5.59
C PHE A 88 5.68 -18.54 -5.18
N VAL A 89 5.52 -17.27 -5.55
CA VAL A 89 4.31 -16.47 -5.23
C VAL A 89 3.06 -17.14 -5.79
N PHE A 90 3.05 -17.51 -7.07
CA PHE A 90 1.90 -18.13 -7.69
C PHE A 90 1.56 -19.49 -7.09
N ALA A 91 2.56 -20.31 -6.76
CA ALA A 91 2.31 -21.60 -6.11
C ALA A 91 1.63 -21.43 -4.75
N LYS A 92 2.05 -20.45 -3.95
CA LYS A 92 1.42 -20.15 -2.65
C LYS A 92 0.01 -19.61 -2.82
N GLN A 93 -0.19 -18.66 -3.74
CA GLN A 93 -1.52 -18.12 -4.05
C GLN A 93 -2.48 -19.21 -4.52
N TYR A 94 -2.04 -20.08 -5.43
CA TYR A 94 -2.84 -21.20 -5.92
C TYR A 94 -3.18 -22.19 -4.81
N ALA A 95 -2.22 -22.51 -3.93
CA ALA A 95 -2.46 -23.39 -2.79
C ALA A 95 -3.55 -22.84 -1.87
N GLU A 96 -3.54 -21.54 -1.57
CA GLU A 96 -4.59 -20.91 -0.74
C GLU A 96 -5.95 -20.90 -1.45
N LEU A 97 -6.01 -20.53 -2.74
CA LEU A 97 -7.24 -20.56 -3.52
C LEU A 97 -7.82 -21.99 -3.66
N SER A 98 -6.95 -23.00 -3.71
CA SER A 98 -7.39 -24.40 -3.78
C SER A 98 -8.05 -24.87 -2.48
N LYS A 99 -7.62 -24.34 -1.32
CA LYS A 99 -8.24 -24.67 -0.02
C LYS A 99 -9.65 -24.12 0.09
N THR A 100 -9.91 -22.94 -0.47
CA THR A 100 -11.24 -22.30 -0.43
C THR A 100 -12.29 -22.99 -1.31
N ASN A 101 -11.90 -23.87 -2.23
CA ASN A 101 -12.80 -24.56 -3.16
C ASN A 101 -13.36 -25.90 -2.63
N THR A 102 -13.12 -26.28 -1.36
CA THR A 102 -13.57 -27.56 -0.78
C THR A 102 -14.84 -27.48 0.08
N CYS A 103 -15.60 -26.39 -0.01
CA CYS A 103 -16.92 -26.29 0.64
C CYS A 103 -18.05 -26.37 -0.40
N THR A 104 -18.30 -27.57 -0.92
CA THR A 104 -19.61 -27.99 -1.45
C THR A 104 -19.80 -29.46 -1.21
#